data_AF-A0A9D8MN19-F1
#
_entry.id   AF-A0A9D8MN19-F1
#
_cell.length_a   1.000
_cell.length_b   1.000
_cell.length_c   1.000
_cell.angle_alpha   90.00
_cell.angle_beta   90.00
_cell.angle_gamma   90.00
#
_symmetry.space_group_name_H-M   'P 1'
#
loop_
_entity.id
_entity.type
_entity.pdbx_description
1 polymer ?
#
loop_
_entity_poly.entity_id
_entity_poly.type
_entity_poly.pdbx_seq_one_letter_code
_entity_poly.pdbx_strand_id
1 'polypeptide(L)'
;ELSIPVPVVGREKWREERLEAVKAILTDMENSLISAKGSQKRKILSYGKALYKQTKRDIYKISEENKQLKEANQRLTKENDSLKGKLASVDENAVRKLRTELAAANMRAENADLATAQEKERTNQERRRTEQERNRADNAEAQVREMLSVPEIKKFWELVLRKKAFLEEMNQRIAKAATALYDFAKNRDLIFSKEAEVSIGNGIIAEAILKGLDPTDEGQRKKAAKSLLGKVNWKGTYQSSCDLAETRTEQFCEEITVPKEIVATLLLAAGGKGGVSVGGGGGGSNDDLTNWDGTKKKDRGRRR
;
A
#
# COMPACT_ATOMS: atom_id res chain seq x y z
N GLU A 1 47.93 40.36 120.33
CA GLU A 1 49.17 40.02 121.08
C GLU A 1 50.38 40.83 120.72
N LEU A 2 50.77 40.90 119.45
CA LEU A 2 51.98 41.65 119.05
C LEU A 2 51.92 43.15 119.35
N SER A 3 50.72 43.73 119.53
CA SER A 3 50.52 45.16 119.81
C SER A 3 50.55 45.54 121.30
N ILE A 4 50.80 44.59 122.21
CA ILE A 4 50.76 44.84 123.66
C ILE A 4 52.15 45.27 124.16
N PRO A 5 52.29 46.44 124.83
CA PRO A 5 53.58 46.96 125.26
C PRO A 5 54.18 46.19 126.46
N VAL A 6 55.52 46.11 126.51
CA VAL A 6 56.27 45.38 127.55
C VAL A 6 56.43 46.23 128.82
N PRO A 7 55.97 45.76 130.00
CA PRO A 7 56.09 46.52 131.24
C PRO A 7 57.52 46.53 131.82
N VAL A 8 57.82 47.57 132.59
CA VAL A 8 59.14 47.81 133.22
C VAL A 8 59.28 47.04 134.55
N VAL A 9 58.20 46.83 135.28
CA VAL A 9 58.12 46.03 136.54
C VAL A 9 57.13 44.88 136.32
N GLY A 10 57.39 43.67 136.85
CA GLY A 10 56.50 42.51 136.67
C GLY A 10 56.61 41.79 135.32
N ARG A 11 57.72 41.98 134.61
CA ARG A 11 57.97 41.49 133.24
C ARG A 11 57.90 39.96 133.08
N GLU A 12 58.20 39.20 134.13
CA GLU A 12 58.09 37.73 134.10
C GLU A 12 56.64 37.27 133.95
N LYS A 13 55.73 37.74 134.82
CA LYS A 13 54.28 37.48 134.70
C LYS A 13 53.71 37.91 133.35
N TRP A 14 54.10 39.09 132.85
CA TRP A 14 53.65 39.55 131.52
C TRP A 14 54.10 38.61 130.41
N ARG A 15 55.36 38.12 130.45
CA ARG A 15 55.87 37.17 129.47
C ARG A 15 55.11 35.86 129.53
N GLU A 16 54.86 35.32 130.71
CA GLU A 16 54.08 34.10 130.89
C GLU A 16 52.66 34.26 130.31
N GLU A 17 51.95 35.33 130.66
CA GLU A 17 50.61 35.58 130.14
C GLU A 17 50.56 35.74 128.62
N ARG A 18 51.53 36.45 128.02
CA ARG A 18 51.58 36.60 126.56
C ARG A 18 51.98 35.31 125.86
N LEU A 19 52.90 34.54 126.45
CA LEU A 19 53.33 33.27 125.91
C LEU A 19 52.16 32.27 125.93
N GLU A 20 51.33 32.28 126.98
CA GLU A 20 50.11 31.46 127.02
C GLU A 20 49.03 31.96 126.06
N ALA A 21 48.86 33.27 125.90
CA ALA A 21 47.94 33.81 124.90
C ALA A 21 48.35 33.45 123.46
N VAL A 22 49.65 33.53 123.14
CA VAL A 22 50.17 33.14 121.81
C VAL A 22 50.04 31.64 121.59
N LYS A 23 50.35 30.80 122.59
CA LYS A 23 50.12 29.35 122.51
C LYS A 23 48.65 29.04 122.26
N ALA A 24 47.73 29.71 122.96
CA ALA A 24 46.30 29.52 122.76
C ALA A 24 45.87 29.86 121.33
N ILE A 25 46.33 31.00 120.77
CA ILE A 25 46.04 31.40 119.38
C ILE A 25 46.60 30.38 118.38
N LEU A 26 47.85 29.96 118.53
CA LEU A 26 48.48 28.97 117.64
C LEU A 26 47.73 27.64 117.68
N THR A 27 47.33 27.20 118.87
CA THR A 27 46.55 25.97 119.05
C THR A 27 45.18 26.09 118.37
N ASP A 28 44.51 27.23 118.49
CA ASP A 28 43.21 27.47 117.84
C ASP A 28 43.32 27.53 116.30
N MET A 29 44.37 28.17 115.79
CA MET A 29 44.69 28.19 114.35
C MET A 29 44.98 26.79 113.81
N GLU A 30 45.78 26.00 114.54
CA GLU A 30 46.10 24.62 114.17
C GLU A 30 44.84 23.76 114.14
N ASN A 31 43.99 23.85 115.18
CA ASN A 31 42.71 23.16 115.24
C ASN A 31 41.78 23.56 114.08
N SER A 32 41.70 24.85 113.77
CA SER A 32 40.92 25.37 112.65
C SER A 32 41.42 24.84 111.30
N LEU A 33 42.74 24.79 111.09
CA LEU A 33 43.34 24.22 109.88
C LEU A 33 43.07 22.72 109.74
N ILE A 34 43.22 21.95 110.82
CA ILE A 34 42.93 20.51 110.83
C ILE A 34 41.45 20.27 110.51
N SER A 35 40.55 21.05 111.11
CA SER A 35 39.11 20.97 110.85
C SER A 35 38.75 21.33 109.39
N ALA A 36 39.32 22.41 108.86
CA ALA A 36 39.13 22.85 107.47
C ALA A 36 39.63 21.79 106.48
N LYS A 37 40.84 21.25 106.70
CA LYS A 37 41.42 20.16 105.89
C LYS A 37 40.54 18.91 105.94
N GLY A 38 40.06 18.52 107.11
CA GLY A 38 39.15 17.40 107.29
C GLY A 38 37.83 17.59 106.54
N SER A 39 37.28 18.81 106.57
CA SER A 39 36.05 19.17 105.85
C SER A 39 36.24 19.21 104.35
N GLN A 40 37.35 19.77 103.86
CA GLN A 40 37.71 19.76 102.43
C GLN A 40 37.89 18.34 101.91
N LYS A 41 38.62 17.47 102.63
CA LYS A 41 38.80 16.06 102.26
C LYS A 41 37.46 15.33 102.13
N ARG A 42 36.53 15.55 103.07
CA ARG A 42 35.17 14.98 103.01
C ARG A 42 34.38 15.47 101.80
N LYS A 43 34.44 16.77 101.48
CA LYS A 43 33.78 17.34 100.28
C LYS A 43 34.35 16.76 98.99
N ILE A 44 35.68 16.72 98.85
CA ILE A 44 36.36 16.12 97.69
C ILE A 44 35.94 14.65 97.51
N LEU A 45 35.91 13.87 98.60
CA LEU A 45 35.48 12.48 98.54
C LEU A 45 34.01 12.34 98.11
N SER A 46 33.12 13.20 98.63
CA SER A 46 31.71 13.22 98.29
C SER A 46 31.49 13.54 96.80
N TYR A 47 32.09 14.62 96.31
CA TYR A 47 32.01 15.01 94.91
C TYR A 47 32.65 13.97 93.98
N GLY A 48 33.80 13.43 94.36
CA GLY A 48 34.46 12.37 93.58
C GLY A 48 33.58 11.11 93.45
N LYS A 49 32.93 10.68 94.54
CA LYS A 49 31.98 9.55 94.49
C LYS A 49 30.76 9.85 93.63
N ALA A 50 30.18 11.05 93.73
CA ALA A 50 29.03 11.46 92.92
C ALA A 50 29.39 11.50 91.43
N LEU A 51 30.52 12.13 91.09
CA LEU A 51 31.02 12.23 89.72
C LEU A 51 31.33 10.84 89.13
N TYR A 52 31.99 9.96 89.89
CA TYR A 52 32.25 8.59 89.47
C TYR A 52 30.95 7.82 89.19
N LYS A 53 29.96 7.94 90.06
CA LYS A 53 28.66 7.27 89.88
C LYS A 53 27.92 7.78 88.65
N GLN A 54 27.96 9.09 88.40
CA GLN A 54 27.34 9.71 87.22
C GLN A 54 28.06 9.29 85.94
N THR A 55 29.37 9.51 85.85
CA THR A 55 30.18 9.14 84.68
C THR A 55 30.07 7.66 84.33
N LYS A 56 30.05 6.77 85.32
CA LYS A 56 29.84 5.33 85.10
C LYS A 56 28.49 5.04 84.43
N ARG A 57 27.41 5.71 84.86
CA ARG A 57 26.07 5.54 84.26
C ARG A 57 26.05 6.05 82.81
N ASP A 58 26.64 7.21 82.58
CA ASP A 58 26.68 7.82 81.25
C ASP A 58 27.47 6.95 80.26
N ILE A 59 28.60 6.38 80.70
CA ILE A 59 29.40 5.43 79.90
C ILE A 59 28.57 4.20 79.52
N TYR A 60 27.82 3.60 80.45
CA TYR A 60 26.97 2.45 80.12
C TYR A 60 25.87 2.81 79.11
N LYS A 61 25.24 3.97 79.28
CA LYS A 61 24.22 4.45 78.35
C LYS A 61 24.79 4.62 76.94
N ILE A 62 25.91 5.32 76.81
CA ILE A 62 26.61 5.53 75.53
C ILE A 62 27.08 4.20 74.92
N SER A 63 27.54 3.25 75.75
CA SER A 63 27.97 1.94 75.29
C SER A 63 26.81 1.14 74.68
N GLU A 64 25.63 1.19 75.31
CA GLU A 64 24.45 0.48 74.81
C GLU A 64 23.91 1.13 73.54
N GLU A 65 23.84 2.46 73.48
CA GLU A 65 23.45 3.19 72.27
C GLU A 65 24.39 2.88 71.09
N ASN A 66 25.70 2.87 71.33
CA ASN A 66 26.68 2.51 70.30
C ASN A 66 26.53 1.07 69.81
N LYS A 67 26.14 0.14 70.69
CA LYS A 67 25.86 -1.24 70.30
C LYS A 67 24.64 -1.32 69.38
N GLN A 68 23.55 -0.65 69.73
CA GLN A 68 22.34 -0.59 68.90
C GLN A 68 22.62 0.06 67.54
N LEU A 69 23.39 1.16 67.49
CA LEU A 69 23.80 1.82 66.26
C LEU A 69 24.65 0.91 65.35
N LYS A 70 25.55 0.10 65.93
CA LYS A 70 26.32 -0.88 65.16
C LYS A 70 25.41 -1.94 64.53
N GLU A 71 24.46 -2.48 65.28
CA GLU A 71 23.51 -3.47 64.78
C GLU A 71 22.62 -2.88 63.66
N ALA A 72 22.12 -1.65 63.85
CA ALA A 72 21.34 -0.95 62.83
C ALA A 72 22.15 -0.69 61.55
N ASN A 73 23.39 -0.21 61.68
CA ASN A 73 24.27 0.01 60.53
C ASN A 73 24.53 -1.28 59.76
N GLN A 74 24.79 -2.41 60.45
CA GLN A 74 24.98 -3.70 59.78
C GLN A 74 23.74 -4.14 58.99
N ARG A 75 22.53 -3.92 59.53
CA ARG A 75 21.28 -4.22 58.82
C ARG A 75 21.13 -3.34 57.58
N LEU A 76 21.34 -2.03 57.71
CA LEU A 76 21.25 -1.08 56.61
C LEU A 76 22.28 -1.36 55.51
N THR A 77 23.51 -1.77 55.87
CA THR A 77 24.52 -2.18 54.89
C THR A 77 24.03 -3.36 54.06
N LYS A 78 23.50 -4.41 54.71
CA LYS A 78 22.97 -5.59 54.01
C LYS A 78 21.79 -5.25 53.09
N GLU A 79 20.88 -4.39 53.56
CA GLU A 79 19.74 -3.94 52.75
C GLU A 79 20.20 -3.13 51.53
N ASN A 80 21.15 -2.22 51.73
CA ASN A 80 21.71 -1.39 50.66
C ASN A 80 22.41 -2.26 49.60
N ASP A 81 23.17 -3.27 50.01
CA ASP A 81 23.81 -4.22 49.09
C ASP A 81 22.76 -5.04 48.30
N SER A 82 21.66 -5.46 48.93
CA SER A 82 20.55 -6.13 48.24
C SER A 82 19.87 -5.21 47.22
N LEU A 83 19.62 -3.95 47.59
CA LEU A 83 18.99 -2.97 46.72
C LEU A 83 19.88 -2.64 45.51
N LYS A 84 21.20 -2.49 45.73
CA LYS A 84 22.17 -2.33 44.63
C LYS A 84 22.13 -3.50 43.66
N GLY A 85 22.09 -4.74 44.17
CA GLY A 85 21.95 -5.93 43.33
C GLY A 85 20.65 -5.95 42.51
N LYS A 86 19.52 -5.59 43.12
CA LYS A 86 18.24 -5.48 42.42
C LYS A 86 18.25 -4.38 41.36
N LEU A 87 18.82 -3.21 41.68
CA LEU A 87 18.93 -2.10 40.74
C LEU A 87 19.76 -2.50 39.51
N ALA A 88 20.92 -3.10 39.71
CA ALA A 88 21.76 -3.61 38.62
C ALA A 88 20.99 -4.62 37.73
N SER A 89 20.20 -5.52 38.34
CA SER A 89 19.40 -6.50 37.59
C SER A 89 18.28 -5.84 36.76
N VAL A 90 17.67 -4.76 37.25
CA VAL A 90 16.65 -3.99 36.53
C VAL A 90 17.30 -3.25 35.36
N ASP A 91 18.45 -2.62 35.58
CA ASP A 91 19.20 -1.93 34.55
C ASP A 91 19.64 -2.87 33.43
N GLU A 92 20.19 -4.05 33.77
CA GLU A 92 20.56 -5.07 32.77
C GLU A 92 19.35 -5.56 31.96
N ASN A 93 18.21 -5.78 32.63
CA ASN A 93 16.99 -6.19 31.95
C ASN A 93 16.44 -5.11 31.03
N ALA A 94 16.48 -3.84 31.45
CA ALA A 94 16.07 -2.71 30.63
C ALA A 94 16.98 -2.56 29.39
N VAL A 95 18.30 -2.61 29.59
CA VAL A 95 19.29 -2.55 28.50
C VAL A 95 19.08 -3.70 27.51
N ARG A 96 18.84 -4.92 28.00
CA ARG A 96 18.57 -6.09 27.16
C ARG A 96 17.30 -5.92 26.33
N LYS A 97 16.20 -5.42 26.93
CA LYS A 97 14.95 -5.13 26.20
C LYS A 97 15.17 -4.08 25.11
N LEU A 98 15.83 -2.97 25.44
CA LEU A 98 16.13 -1.92 24.46
C LEU A 98 17.01 -2.43 23.31
N ARG A 99 18.00 -3.29 23.59
CA ARG A 99 18.81 -3.93 22.54
C ARG A 99 17.98 -4.82 21.63
N THR A 100 17.05 -5.60 22.19
CA THR A 100 16.16 -6.46 21.38
C THR A 100 15.20 -5.64 20.52
N GLU A 101 14.64 -4.55 21.06
CA GLU A 101 13.76 -3.64 20.32
C GLU A 101 14.51 -2.92 19.20
N LEU A 102 15.73 -2.44 19.47
CA LEU A 102 16.59 -1.81 18.47
C LEU A 102 16.94 -2.78 17.33
N ALA A 103 17.30 -4.03 17.65
CA ALA A 103 17.58 -5.05 16.64
C ALA A 103 16.34 -5.36 15.79
N ALA A 104 15.17 -5.49 16.40
CA ALA A 104 13.91 -5.70 15.68
C ALA A 104 13.53 -4.51 14.80
N ALA A 105 13.76 -3.28 15.28
CA ALA A 105 13.51 -2.07 14.50
C ALA A 105 14.46 -1.97 13.29
N ASN A 106 15.75 -2.26 13.46
CA ASN A 106 16.71 -2.28 12.36
C ASN A 106 16.34 -3.33 11.31
N MET A 107 16.00 -4.56 11.72
CA MET A 107 15.53 -5.59 10.79
C MET A 107 14.27 -5.17 10.02
N ARG A 108 13.33 -4.47 10.68
CA ARG A 108 12.13 -3.94 10.00
C ARG A 108 12.49 -2.85 8.99
N ALA A 109 13.42 -1.96 9.33
CA ALA A 109 13.88 -0.91 8.44
C ALA A 109 14.60 -1.50 7.21
N GLU A 110 15.54 -2.42 7.41
CA GLU A 110 16.25 -3.11 6.33
C GLU A 110 15.28 -3.87 5.41
N ASN A 111 14.30 -4.58 5.97
CA ASN A 111 13.27 -5.27 5.18
C ASN A 111 12.38 -4.29 4.39
N ALA A 112 12.05 -3.13 4.97
CA ALA A 112 11.30 -2.10 4.27
C ALA A 112 12.12 -1.52 3.11
N ASP A 113 13.40 -1.22 3.32
CA ASP A 113 14.30 -0.73 2.28
C ASP A 113 14.45 -1.75 1.14
N LEU A 114 14.62 -3.03 1.47
CA LEU A 114 14.64 -4.12 0.50
C LEU A 114 13.33 -4.21 -0.30
N ALA A 115 12.18 -4.12 0.36
CA ALA A 115 10.88 -4.15 -0.31
C ALA A 115 10.73 -2.97 -1.27
N THR A 116 11.14 -1.75 -0.87
CA THR A 116 11.10 -0.59 -1.77
C THR A 116 12.07 -0.71 -2.94
N ALA A 117 13.26 -1.29 -2.72
CA ALA A 117 14.24 -1.53 -3.78
C ALA A 117 13.72 -2.55 -4.79
N GLN A 118 13.13 -3.65 -4.31
CA GLN A 118 12.51 -4.68 -5.16
C GLN A 118 11.35 -4.11 -5.99
N GLU A 119 10.52 -3.25 -5.39
CA GLU A 119 9.40 -2.62 -6.09
C GLU A 119 9.88 -1.64 -7.17
N LYS A 120 10.92 -0.84 -6.88
CA LYS A 120 11.58 0.01 -7.87
C LYS A 120 12.20 -0.81 -9.00
N GLU A 121 12.78 -1.97 -8.70
CA GLU A 121 13.36 -2.84 -9.70
C GLU A 121 12.28 -3.45 -10.60
N ARG A 122 11.17 -3.93 -10.03
CA ARG A 122 10.01 -4.44 -10.78
C ARG A 122 9.44 -3.39 -11.72
N THR A 123 9.17 -2.19 -11.22
CA THR A 123 8.67 -1.08 -12.04
C THR A 123 9.66 -0.69 -13.14
N ASN A 124 10.98 -0.72 -12.88
CA ASN A 124 11.99 -0.49 -13.91
C ASN A 124 12.02 -1.62 -14.96
N GLN A 125 11.86 -2.89 -14.55
CA GLN A 125 11.78 -4.01 -15.47
C GLN A 125 10.52 -3.92 -16.35
N GLU A 126 9.38 -3.56 -15.78
CA GLU A 126 8.15 -3.31 -16.54
C GLU A 126 8.34 -2.18 -17.54
N ARG A 127 8.89 -1.03 -17.11
CA ARG A 127 9.23 0.08 -18.01
C ARG A 127 10.11 -0.37 -19.17
N ARG A 128 11.15 -1.17 -18.89
CA ARG A 128 12.03 -1.73 -19.93
C ARG A 128 11.28 -2.62 -20.91
N ARG A 129 10.37 -3.47 -20.43
CA ARG A 129 9.52 -4.32 -21.30
C ARG A 129 8.61 -3.47 -22.18
N THR A 130 7.91 -2.50 -21.58
CA THR A 130 7.04 -1.59 -22.35
C THR A 130 7.81 -0.79 -23.39
N GLU A 131 9.03 -0.37 -23.06
CA GLU A 131 9.90 0.36 -23.97
C GLU A 131 10.39 -0.54 -25.12
N GLN A 132 10.74 -1.80 -24.83
CA GLN A 132 11.08 -2.78 -25.86
C GLN A 132 9.91 -3.08 -26.81
N GLU A 133 8.70 -3.22 -26.27
CA GLU A 133 7.50 -3.43 -27.07
C GLU A 133 7.18 -2.21 -27.95
N ARG A 134 7.30 -0.99 -27.41
CA ARG A 134 7.18 0.25 -28.19
C ARG A 134 8.19 0.31 -29.31
N ASN A 135 9.48 0.12 -29.01
CA ASN A 135 10.53 0.13 -30.04
C ASN A 135 10.31 -0.95 -31.11
N ARG A 136 9.77 -2.12 -30.74
CA ARG A 136 9.41 -3.17 -31.70
C ARG A 136 8.25 -2.73 -32.61
N ALA A 137 7.22 -2.12 -32.03
CA ALA A 137 6.07 -1.59 -32.78
C ALA A 137 6.51 -0.45 -33.70
N ASP A 138 7.26 0.53 -33.19
CA ASP A 138 7.78 1.66 -33.95
C ASP A 138 8.68 1.21 -35.12
N ASN A 139 9.53 0.19 -34.89
CA ASN A 139 10.34 -0.38 -35.96
C ASN A 139 9.48 -1.10 -37.03
N ALA A 140 8.44 -1.84 -36.61
CA ALA A 140 7.53 -2.48 -37.55
C ALA A 140 6.72 -1.43 -38.35
N GLU A 141 6.24 -0.38 -37.71
CA GLU A 141 5.54 0.74 -38.37
C GLU A 141 6.46 1.47 -39.33
N ALA A 142 7.71 1.73 -38.95
CA ALA A 142 8.71 2.34 -39.82
C ALA A 142 8.97 1.48 -41.07
N GLN A 143 9.15 0.17 -40.92
CA GLN A 143 9.32 -0.75 -42.04
C GLN A 143 8.11 -0.79 -42.97
N VAL A 144 6.88 -0.84 -42.43
CA VAL A 144 5.66 -0.77 -43.24
C VAL A 144 5.56 0.56 -43.98
N ARG A 145 5.88 1.68 -43.31
CA ARG A 145 5.88 3.00 -43.92
C ARG A 145 6.91 3.11 -45.04
N GLU A 146 8.10 2.54 -44.87
CA GLU A 146 9.13 2.47 -45.90
C GLU A 146 8.66 1.62 -47.09
N MET A 147 8.09 0.43 -46.86
CA MET A 147 7.53 -0.40 -47.93
C MET A 147 6.41 0.32 -48.72
N LEU A 148 5.52 1.02 -48.01
CA LEU A 148 4.42 1.78 -48.61
C LEU A 148 4.88 3.10 -49.27
N SER A 149 6.15 3.49 -49.12
CA SER A 149 6.72 4.62 -49.85
C SER A 149 6.91 4.30 -51.34
N VAL A 150 7.03 3.02 -51.69
CA VAL A 150 7.11 2.55 -53.09
C VAL A 150 5.71 2.61 -53.72
N PRO A 151 5.49 3.40 -54.79
CA PRO A 151 4.17 3.63 -55.38
C PRO A 151 3.46 2.35 -55.86
N GLU A 152 4.19 1.37 -56.40
CA GLU A 152 3.63 0.10 -56.87
C GLU A 152 3.14 -0.77 -55.71
N ILE A 153 3.93 -0.84 -54.63
CA ILE A 153 3.60 -1.58 -53.42
C ILE A 153 2.37 -0.96 -52.75
N LYS A 154 2.31 0.38 -52.67
CA LYS A 154 1.16 1.10 -52.14
C LYS A 154 -0.14 0.79 -52.90
N LYS A 155 -0.12 0.83 -54.23
CA LYS A 155 -1.29 0.50 -55.07
C LYS A 155 -1.76 -0.94 -54.85
N PHE A 156 -0.83 -1.88 -54.72
CA PHE A 156 -1.16 -3.28 -54.45
C PHE A 156 -1.78 -3.45 -53.04
N TRP A 157 -1.21 -2.81 -52.02
CA TRP A 157 -1.75 -2.82 -50.67
C TRP A 157 -3.15 -2.20 -50.57
N GLU A 158 -3.40 -1.09 -51.25
CA GLU A 158 -4.73 -0.48 -51.33
C GLU A 158 -5.74 -1.42 -51.98
N LEU A 159 -5.34 -2.17 -53.01
CA LEU A 159 -6.19 -3.19 -53.64
C LEU A 159 -6.48 -4.35 -52.68
N VAL A 160 -5.48 -4.84 -51.95
CA VAL A 160 -5.65 -5.89 -50.92
C VAL A 160 -6.58 -5.42 -49.80
N LEU A 161 -6.42 -4.19 -49.31
CA LEU A 161 -7.28 -3.59 -48.30
C LEU A 161 -8.74 -3.45 -48.79
N ARG A 162 -8.94 -2.96 -50.01
CA ARG A 162 -10.28 -2.87 -50.63
C ARG A 162 -10.93 -4.23 -50.76
N LYS A 163 -10.19 -5.24 -51.21
CA LYS A 163 -10.69 -6.62 -51.31
C LYS A 163 -11.07 -7.18 -49.93
N LYS A 164 -10.25 -6.95 -48.90
CA LYS A 164 -10.55 -7.39 -47.53
C LYS A 164 -11.82 -6.72 -46.99
N ALA A 165 -11.95 -5.40 -47.14
CA ALA A 165 -13.14 -4.66 -46.74
C ALA A 165 -14.40 -5.15 -47.47
N PHE A 166 -14.30 -5.40 -48.78
CA PHE A 166 -15.39 -5.98 -49.57
C PHE A 166 -15.81 -7.37 -49.05
N LEU A 167 -14.85 -8.26 -48.75
CA LEU A 167 -15.15 -9.57 -48.18
C LEU A 167 -15.82 -9.47 -46.80
N GLU A 168 -15.36 -8.56 -45.94
CA GLU A 168 -15.99 -8.30 -44.64
C GLU A 168 -17.42 -7.80 -44.80
N GLU A 169 -17.66 -6.87 -45.74
CA GLU A 169 -19.01 -6.37 -46.03
C GLU A 169 -19.94 -7.48 -46.57
N MET A 170 -19.47 -8.32 -47.49
CA MET A 170 -20.25 -9.46 -47.99
C MET A 170 -20.59 -10.45 -46.87
N ASN A 171 -19.63 -10.77 -46.00
CA ASN A 171 -19.87 -11.64 -44.85
C ASN A 171 -20.86 -11.04 -43.86
N GLN A 172 -20.82 -9.73 -43.61
CA GLN A 172 -21.81 -9.05 -42.77
C GLN A 172 -23.22 -9.12 -43.38
N ARG A 173 -23.35 -8.97 -44.70
CA ARG A 173 -24.64 -9.10 -45.41
C ARG A 173 -25.21 -10.52 -45.32
N ILE A 174 -24.36 -11.53 -45.49
CA ILE A 174 -24.72 -12.95 -45.31
C ILE A 174 -25.19 -13.20 -43.88
N ALA A 175 -24.48 -12.67 -42.87
CA ALA A 175 -24.88 -12.80 -41.48
C ALA A 175 -26.24 -12.16 -41.18
N LYS A 176 -26.48 -10.93 -41.67
CA LYS A 176 -27.78 -10.24 -41.53
C LYS A 176 -28.93 -10.96 -42.21
N ALA A 177 -28.67 -11.56 -43.37
CA ALA A 177 -29.65 -12.38 -44.07
C ALA A 177 -29.95 -13.67 -43.31
N ALA A 178 -28.92 -14.32 -42.76
CA ALA A 178 -29.10 -15.51 -41.94
C ALA A 178 -29.91 -15.23 -40.66
N THR A 179 -29.70 -14.07 -40.01
CA THR A 179 -30.53 -13.65 -38.88
C THR A 179 -31.96 -13.34 -39.28
N ALA A 180 -32.18 -12.67 -40.43
CA ALA A 180 -33.52 -12.38 -40.92
C ALA A 180 -34.32 -13.66 -41.26
N LEU A 181 -33.66 -14.68 -41.82
CA LEU A 181 -34.25 -16.00 -42.07
C LEU A 181 -34.60 -16.73 -40.78
N TYR A 182 -33.73 -16.66 -39.77
CA TYR A 182 -34.00 -17.22 -38.45
C TYR A 182 -35.20 -16.53 -37.78
N ASP A 183 -35.26 -15.20 -37.79
CA ASP A 183 -36.34 -14.43 -37.19
C ASP A 183 -37.68 -14.70 -37.89
N PHE A 184 -37.67 -14.81 -39.23
CA PHE A 184 -38.84 -15.23 -40.01
C PHE A 184 -39.36 -16.61 -39.57
N ALA A 185 -38.47 -17.61 -39.47
CA ALA A 185 -38.84 -18.95 -39.05
C ALA A 185 -39.36 -18.99 -37.59
N LYS A 186 -38.83 -18.12 -36.72
CA LYS A 186 -39.24 -18.00 -35.32
C LYS A 186 -40.60 -17.33 -35.15
N ASN A 187 -40.88 -16.27 -35.90
CA ASN A 187 -42.10 -15.47 -35.77
C ASN A 187 -43.34 -16.12 -36.44
N ARG A 188 -43.14 -17.17 -37.26
CA ARG A 188 -44.19 -17.88 -38.02
C ARG A 188 -44.94 -16.97 -38.99
N ASP A 189 -44.24 -15.99 -39.55
CA ASP A 189 -44.78 -15.14 -40.60
C ASP A 189 -45.01 -15.96 -41.89
N LEU A 190 -46.04 -15.61 -42.67
CA LEU A 190 -46.35 -16.28 -43.93
C LEU A 190 -45.57 -15.68 -45.12
N ILE A 191 -45.12 -14.43 -44.99
CA ILE A 191 -44.39 -13.67 -46.03
C ILE A 191 -43.27 -12.88 -45.34
N PHE A 192 -42.16 -12.66 -46.03
CA PHE A 192 -41.09 -11.80 -45.52
C PHE A 192 -41.59 -10.36 -45.33
N SER A 193 -41.17 -9.71 -44.25
CA SER A 193 -41.33 -8.26 -44.13
C SER A 193 -40.45 -7.56 -45.18
N LYS A 194 -40.80 -6.33 -45.57
CA LYS A 194 -39.99 -5.55 -46.52
C LYS A 194 -38.52 -5.42 -46.11
N GLU A 195 -38.26 -5.31 -44.81
CA GLU A 195 -36.89 -5.23 -44.25
C GLU A 195 -36.16 -6.59 -44.31
N ALA A 196 -36.89 -7.69 -44.11
CA ALA A 196 -36.38 -9.05 -44.25
C ALA A 196 -36.10 -9.37 -45.72
N GLU A 197 -36.97 -9.01 -46.66
CA GLU A 197 -36.74 -9.18 -48.11
C GLU A 197 -35.45 -8.49 -48.57
N VAL A 198 -35.25 -7.24 -48.15
CA VAL A 198 -34.02 -6.48 -48.46
C VAL A 198 -32.79 -7.17 -47.86
N SER A 199 -32.86 -7.63 -46.62
CA SER A 199 -31.73 -8.27 -45.94
C SER A 199 -31.40 -9.63 -46.56
N ILE A 200 -32.42 -10.45 -46.83
CA ILE A 200 -32.32 -11.78 -47.42
C ILE A 200 -31.82 -11.69 -48.87
N GLY A 201 -32.38 -10.78 -49.67
CA GLY A 201 -31.95 -10.53 -51.04
C GLY A 201 -30.48 -10.10 -51.12
N ASN A 202 -30.06 -9.17 -50.26
CA ASN A 202 -28.66 -8.75 -50.17
C ASN A 202 -27.72 -9.88 -49.74
N GLY A 203 -28.16 -10.78 -48.84
CA GLY A 203 -27.39 -11.95 -48.44
C GLY A 203 -27.25 -12.99 -49.54
N ILE A 204 -28.30 -13.24 -50.32
CA ILE A 204 -28.28 -14.18 -51.45
C ILE A 204 -27.32 -13.66 -52.54
N ILE A 205 -27.36 -12.36 -52.84
CA ILE A 205 -26.44 -11.72 -53.80
C ILE A 205 -24.99 -11.81 -53.28
N ALA A 206 -24.76 -11.51 -52.00
CA ALA A 206 -23.43 -11.60 -51.40
C ALA A 206 -22.87 -13.04 -51.41
N GLU A 207 -23.70 -14.04 -51.08
CA GLU A 207 -23.34 -15.45 -51.11
C GLU A 207 -23.03 -15.93 -52.54
N ALA A 208 -23.81 -15.48 -53.52
CA ALA A 208 -23.55 -15.78 -54.94
C ALA A 208 -22.19 -15.24 -55.38
N ILE A 209 -21.90 -13.97 -55.08
CA ILE A 209 -20.64 -13.32 -55.45
C ILE A 209 -19.44 -14.01 -54.79
N LEU A 210 -19.51 -14.36 -53.49
CA LEU A 210 -18.42 -15.06 -52.81
C LEU A 210 -18.15 -16.47 -53.35
N LYS A 211 -19.17 -17.13 -53.89
CA LYS A 211 -19.06 -18.45 -54.51
C LYS A 211 -18.72 -18.43 -55.99
N GLY A 212 -18.54 -17.25 -56.59
CA GLY A 212 -18.31 -17.12 -58.02
C GLY A 212 -19.52 -17.49 -58.88
N LEU A 213 -20.73 -17.38 -58.32
CA LEU A 213 -22.00 -17.58 -59.01
C LEU A 213 -22.52 -16.24 -59.56
N ASP A 214 -23.25 -16.27 -60.67
CA ASP A 214 -23.91 -15.10 -61.25
C ASP A 214 -25.23 -14.81 -60.51
N PRO A 215 -25.33 -13.72 -59.73
CA PRO A 215 -26.56 -13.34 -59.04
C PRO A 215 -27.68 -12.88 -59.99
N THR A 216 -27.41 -12.64 -61.28
CA THR A 216 -28.45 -12.28 -62.26
C THR A 216 -29.13 -13.50 -62.86
N ASP A 217 -28.47 -14.67 -62.79
CA ASP A 217 -29.04 -15.95 -63.19
C ASP A 217 -29.86 -16.58 -62.06
N GLU A 218 -31.12 -16.91 -62.34
CA GLU A 218 -32.07 -17.44 -61.35
C GLU A 218 -31.62 -18.79 -60.78
N GLY A 219 -31.12 -19.69 -61.62
CA GLY A 219 -30.65 -21.01 -61.21
C GLY A 219 -29.44 -20.92 -60.27
N GLN A 220 -28.55 -19.96 -60.52
CA GLN A 220 -27.39 -19.67 -59.69
C GLN A 220 -27.76 -18.93 -58.39
N ARG A 221 -28.76 -18.04 -58.40
CA ARG A 221 -29.33 -17.47 -57.17
C ARG A 221 -29.91 -18.54 -56.26
N LYS A 222 -30.67 -19.50 -56.80
CA LYS A 222 -31.23 -20.63 -56.03
C LYS A 222 -30.13 -21.46 -55.37
N LYS A 223 -29.01 -21.70 -56.08
CA LYS A 223 -27.82 -22.37 -55.50
C LYS A 223 -27.18 -21.56 -54.36
N ALA A 224 -27.09 -20.24 -54.50
CA ALA A 224 -26.59 -19.36 -53.45
C ALA A 224 -27.53 -19.30 -52.24
N ALA A 225 -28.84 -19.24 -52.47
CA ALA A 225 -29.85 -19.25 -51.42
C ALA A 225 -29.83 -20.54 -50.59
N LYS A 226 -29.69 -21.71 -51.22
CA LYS A 226 -29.50 -22.99 -50.51
C LYS A 226 -28.26 -22.99 -49.63
N SER A 227 -27.17 -22.40 -50.13
CA SER A 227 -25.96 -22.23 -49.33
C SER A 227 -26.17 -21.32 -48.13
N LEU A 228 -26.87 -20.20 -48.31
CA LEU A 228 -27.20 -19.26 -47.25
C LEU A 228 -28.07 -19.93 -46.17
N LEU A 229 -29.10 -20.68 -46.56
CA LEU A 229 -29.97 -21.45 -45.66
C LEU A 229 -29.19 -22.48 -44.83
N GLY A 230 -28.18 -23.11 -45.43
CA GLY A 230 -27.26 -24.01 -44.71
C GLY A 230 -26.37 -23.31 -43.69
N LYS A 231 -26.21 -21.98 -43.75
CA LYS A 231 -25.45 -21.17 -42.78
C LYS A 231 -26.29 -20.63 -41.64
N VAL A 232 -27.62 -20.78 -41.69
CA VAL A 232 -28.53 -20.33 -40.65
C VAL A 232 -28.46 -21.28 -39.45
N ASN A 233 -28.38 -20.71 -38.24
CA ASN A 233 -28.43 -21.50 -37.01
C ASN A 233 -29.88 -21.73 -36.59
N TRP A 234 -30.47 -22.84 -37.02
CA TRP A 234 -31.87 -23.22 -36.74
C TRP A 234 -32.12 -23.72 -35.30
N LYS A 235 -31.19 -23.53 -34.36
CA LYS A 235 -31.41 -23.95 -32.96
C LYS A 235 -32.59 -23.17 -32.35
N GLY A 236 -33.61 -23.89 -31.91
CA GLY A 236 -34.81 -23.34 -31.27
C GLY A 236 -35.98 -23.05 -32.21
N THR A 237 -35.91 -23.43 -33.49
CA THR A 237 -37.04 -23.38 -34.45
C THR A 237 -37.64 -24.77 -34.69
N TYR A 238 -38.91 -24.82 -35.11
CA TYR A 238 -39.58 -26.06 -35.49
C TYR A 238 -39.20 -26.44 -36.93
N GLN A 239 -39.15 -27.74 -37.23
CA GLN A 239 -38.80 -28.24 -38.58
C GLN A 239 -39.72 -27.65 -39.66
N SER A 240 -41.03 -27.57 -39.40
CA SER A 240 -42.00 -26.97 -40.32
C SER A 240 -41.75 -25.47 -40.59
N SER A 241 -41.19 -24.74 -39.63
CA SER A 241 -40.79 -23.34 -39.82
C SER A 241 -39.53 -23.22 -40.69
N CYS A 242 -38.61 -24.17 -40.58
CA CYS A 242 -37.42 -24.24 -41.43
C CYS A 242 -37.81 -24.58 -42.87
N ASP A 243 -38.70 -25.56 -43.06
CA ASP A 243 -39.21 -25.97 -44.38
C ASP A 243 -39.98 -24.82 -45.06
N LEU A 244 -40.73 -24.02 -44.27
CA LEU A 244 -41.40 -22.82 -44.75
C LEU A 244 -40.41 -21.73 -45.15
N ALA A 245 -39.35 -21.49 -44.37
CA ALA A 245 -38.30 -20.54 -44.70
C ALA A 245 -37.53 -20.95 -45.96
N GLU A 246 -37.25 -22.24 -46.15
CA GLU A 246 -36.63 -22.78 -47.36
C GLU A 246 -37.54 -22.57 -48.58
N THR A 247 -38.80 -22.98 -48.50
CA THR A 247 -39.77 -22.84 -49.60
C THR A 247 -39.99 -21.37 -49.97
N ARG A 248 -40.14 -20.48 -48.98
CA ARG A 248 -40.32 -19.05 -49.22
C ARG A 248 -39.06 -18.40 -49.78
N THR A 249 -37.87 -18.81 -49.35
CA THR A 249 -36.61 -18.29 -49.90
C THR A 249 -36.41 -18.72 -51.35
N GLU A 250 -36.82 -19.95 -51.70
CA GLU A 250 -36.81 -20.42 -53.10
C GLU A 250 -37.77 -19.61 -53.98
N GLN A 251 -39.00 -19.39 -53.53
CA GLN A 251 -39.98 -18.53 -54.23
C GLN A 251 -39.47 -17.09 -54.37
N PHE A 252 -38.89 -16.55 -53.30
CA PHE A 252 -38.32 -15.21 -53.32
C PHE A 252 -37.18 -15.07 -54.34
N CYS A 253 -36.38 -16.12 -54.59
CA CYS A 253 -35.35 -16.10 -55.64
C CYS A 253 -35.90 -15.94 -57.07
N GLU A 254 -37.13 -16.41 -57.30
CA GLU A 254 -37.88 -16.27 -58.55
C GLU A 254 -38.49 -14.87 -58.68
N GLU A 255 -38.94 -14.29 -57.56
CA GLU A 255 -39.52 -12.94 -57.50
C GLU A 255 -38.46 -11.83 -57.65
N ILE A 256 -37.25 -12.03 -57.12
CA ILE A 256 -36.20 -11.00 -57.18
C ILE A 256 -35.56 -10.91 -58.56
N THR A 257 -35.56 -9.71 -59.12
CA THR A 257 -34.76 -9.36 -60.29
C THR A 257 -33.53 -8.58 -59.84
N VAL A 258 -32.34 -9.12 -60.12
CA VAL A 258 -31.07 -8.45 -59.80
C VAL A 258 -30.52 -7.79 -61.07
N PRO A 259 -30.47 -6.45 -61.16
CA PRO A 259 -29.91 -5.76 -62.32
C PRO A 259 -28.43 -6.06 -62.50
N LYS A 260 -28.01 -6.35 -63.75
CA LYS A 260 -26.61 -6.57 -64.13
C LYS A 260 -25.70 -5.38 -63.78
N GLU A 261 -26.24 -4.17 -63.81
CA GLU A 261 -25.52 -2.92 -63.49
C GLU A 261 -25.10 -2.85 -62.02
N ILE A 262 -25.95 -3.32 -61.10
CA ILE A 262 -25.67 -3.33 -59.66
C ILE A 262 -24.55 -4.34 -59.35
N VAL A 263 -24.59 -5.50 -60.00
CA VAL A 263 -23.58 -6.56 -59.87
C VAL A 263 -22.24 -6.13 -60.48
N ALA A 264 -22.26 -5.42 -61.60
CA ALA A 264 -21.06 -4.85 -62.21
C ALA A 264 -20.41 -3.78 -61.31
N THR A 265 -21.22 -2.86 -60.76
CA THR A 265 -20.76 -1.81 -59.85
C THR A 265 -20.12 -2.40 -58.60
N LEU A 266 -20.67 -3.51 -58.10
CA LEU A 266 -20.15 -4.25 -56.97
C LEU A 266 -18.81 -4.92 -57.19
N LEU A 267 -18.68 -5.63 -58.30
CA LEU A 267 -17.45 -6.31 -58.66
C LEU A 267 -16.34 -5.30 -58.94
N LEU A 268 -16.71 -4.12 -59.46
CA LEU A 268 -15.80 -2.99 -59.65
C LEU A 268 -15.36 -2.38 -58.31
N ALA A 269 -16.26 -2.25 -57.33
CA ALA A 269 -15.94 -1.85 -55.96
C ALA A 269 -15.00 -2.86 -55.24
N ALA A 270 -15.09 -4.15 -55.59
CA ALA A 270 -14.20 -5.22 -55.10
C ALA A 270 -12.80 -5.23 -55.74
N GLY A 271 -12.50 -4.30 -56.67
CA GLY A 271 -11.23 -4.23 -57.39
C GLY A 271 -11.17 -5.15 -58.61
N GLY A 272 -12.29 -5.68 -59.08
CA GLY A 272 -12.37 -6.38 -60.36
C GLY A 272 -12.17 -5.42 -61.53
N LYS A 273 -11.36 -5.82 -62.53
CA LYS A 273 -11.44 -5.21 -63.86
C LYS A 273 -12.81 -5.56 -64.44
N GLY A 274 -13.77 -4.64 -64.32
CA GLY A 274 -14.99 -4.70 -65.11
C GLY A 274 -14.60 -4.84 -66.59
N GLY A 275 -15.19 -5.80 -67.28
CA GLY A 275 -14.99 -5.99 -68.70
C GLY A 275 -15.20 -4.67 -69.44
N VAL A 276 -14.21 -4.26 -70.21
CA VAL A 276 -14.24 -3.05 -71.04
C VAL A 276 -15.41 -3.18 -72.01
N SER A 277 -16.49 -2.43 -71.81
CA SER A 277 -17.33 -1.99 -72.91
C SER A 277 -16.84 -0.61 -73.35
N VAL A 278 -16.64 -0.49 -74.65
CA VAL A 278 -16.11 0.68 -75.36
C VAL A 278 -17.03 1.89 -75.14
N GLY A 279 -16.47 2.99 -74.63
CA GLY A 279 -17.16 4.28 -74.51
C GLY A 279 -16.46 5.19 -73.50
N GLY A 280 -15.77 6.22 -73.99
CA GLY A 280 -14.77 6.97 -73.23
C GLY A 280 -15.30 7.85 -72.08
N GLY A 281 -14.39 8.11 -71.14
CA GLY A 281 -14.25 9.41 -70.47
C GLY A 281 -14.79 9.51 -69.05
N GLY A 282 -13.90 9.82 -68.11
CA GLY A 282 -14.27 10.46 -66.84
C GLY A 282 -13.62 9.82 -65.62
N GLY A 283 -12.41 10.28 -65.28
CA GLY A 283 -11.93 10.17 -63.92
C GLY A 283 -12.83 11.02 -63.02
N GLY A 284 -13.55 10.38 -62.11
CA GLY A 284 -14.44 11.02 -61.15
C GLY A 284 -14.48 10.23 -59.86
N SER A 285 -14.22 10.93 -58.76
CA SER A 285 -14.24 10.42 -57.39
C SER A 285 -15.59 9.78 -57.06
N ASN A 286 -15.62 8.46 -56.85
CA ASN A 286 -16.82 7.75 -56.39
C ASN A 286 -16.98 7.88 -54.88
N ASP A 287 -17.48 9.04 -54.42
CA ASP A 287 -18.04 9.21 -53.07
C ASP A 287 -19.59 9.12 -53.04
N ASP A 288 -20.23 8.97 -54.19
CA ASP A 288 -21.69 8.85 -54.28
C ASP A 288 -22.15 7.39 -54.21
N LEU A 289 -22.18 6.84 -52.98
CA LEU A 289 -22.84 5.57 -52.69
C LEU A 289 -24.36 5.72 -52.82
N THR A 290 -24.93 5.36 -53.96
CA THR A 290 -26.36 5.06 -54.13
C THR A 290 -26.77 3.88 -53.25
N ASN A 291 -28.00 3.95 -52.73
CA ASN A 291 -28.62 2.89 -51.95
C ASN A 291 -28.92 1.72 -52.90
N TRP A 292 -28.81 0.50 -52.39
CA TRP A 292 -28.92 -0.72 -53.20
C TRP A 292 -30.34 -1.07 -53.68
N ASP A 293 -31.34 -0.31 -53.24
CA ASP A 293 -32.72 -0.31 -53.72
C ASP A 293 -32.96 0.73 -54.83
N GLY A 294 -31.90 1.36 -55.35
CA GLY A 294 -31.97 2.38 -56.41
C GLY A 294 -32.25 3.79 -55.90
N THR A 295 -32.37 4.02 -54.59
CA THR A 295 -32.57 5.37 -54.05
C THR A 295 -31.23 6.10 -53.82
N LYS A 296 -31.15 7.41 -54.02
CA LYS A 296 -29.93 8.18 -53.71
C LYS A 296 -29.76 8.28 -52.19
N LYS A 297 -28.51 8.19 -51.69
CA LYS A 297 -28.23 8.55 -50.29
C LYS A 297 -28.69 9.99 -50.10
N LYS A 298 -29.58 10.21 -49.12
CA LYS A 298 -29.84 11.58 -48.65
C LYS A 298 -28.52 12.07 -48.09
N ASP A 299 -27.91 13.01 -48.81
CA ASP A 299 -26.80 13.79 -48.32
C ASP A 299 -27.27 14.43 -47.01
N ARG A 300 -26.79 13.92 -45.87
CA ARG A 300 -26.95 14.62 -44.59
C ARG A 300 -25.95 15.76 -44.65
N GLY A 301 -26.35 16.80 -45.36
CA GLY A 301 -25.65 18.06 -45.40
C GLY A 301 -25.29 18.46 -43.98
N ARG A 302 -24.00 18.74 -43.79
CA ARG A 302 -23.47 19.58 -42.72
C ARG A 302 -24.44 20.73 -42.49
N ARG A 303 -25.20 20.66 -41.40
CA ARG A 303 -25.69 21.88 -40.75
C ARG A 303 -24.45 22.55 -40.16
N ARG A 304 -24.16 23.73 -40.70
CA ARG A 304 -23.33 24.74 -40.05
C ARG A 304 -23.89 25.05 -38.67
#